data_AF-A0A142CUI3-F1
#
_entry.id   AF-A0A142CUI3-F1
#
_cell.length_a   1.000
_cell.length_b   1.000
_cell.length_c   1.000
_cell.angle_alpha   90.00
_cell.angle_beta   90.00
_cell.angle_gamma   90.00
#
_symmetry.space_group_name_H-M   'P 1'
#
loop_
_entity.id
_entity.type
_entity.pdbx_description
1 polymer ?
#
loop_
_entity_poly.entity_id
_entity_poly.type
_entity_poly.pdbx_seq_one_letter_code
_entity_poly.pdbx_strand_id
1 'polypeptide(L)'
;MDVEELKARLGDFEGIHSSFEDAFSRLYEPEEELAEVVRELHSLSSKKLELASHIYKELSAIGGRVEELAKELYKNEHQMKFRLEEVMSLLGRDDYEGRARLKAALDRLVQFHRLYDYAIRKALSELSAEVESLTILGENQKKVPVSILEELRKTKAIGSQLETLKRFLYRLYVHSSDVHRVEQALREWHAKGLLWVEARNVEKASGVREAGEILEGLALIGVIEKKDRGGESVYRHKAYSQD
;
A
#
# COMPACT_ATOMS: atom_id res chain seq x y z
N MET A 1 16.37 15.96 -10.46
CA MET A 1 15.39 16.29 -9.40
C MET A 1 16.12 17.12 -8.39
N ASP A 2 15.65 18.33 -8.15
CA ASP A 2 16.20 19.18 -7.10
C ASP A 2 15.47 18.85 -5.79
N VAL A 3 16.19 18.23 -4.85
CA VAL A 3 15.63 17.80 -3.56
C VAL A 3 15.23 19.02 -2.71
N GLU A 4 15.93 20.14 -2.86
CA GLU A 4 15.58 21.39 -2.17
C GLU A 4 14.30 21.99 -2.75
N GLU A 5 14.10 21.91 -4.07
CA GLU A 5 12.85 22.33 -4.71
C GLU A 5 11.67 21.48 -4.24
N LEU A 6 11.84 20.16 -4.13
CA LEU A 6 10.81 19.26 -3.62
C LEU A 6 10.49 19.53 -2.15
N LYS A 7 11.51 19.80 -1.33
CA LYS A 7 11.35 20.17 0.08
C LYS A 7 10.61 21.49 0.24
N ALA A 8 10.94 22.48 -0.59
CA ALA A 8 10.22 23.76 -0.64
C ALA A 8 8.75 23.56 -1.00
N ARG A 9 8.45 22.75 -2.02
CA ARG A 9 7.07 22.43 -2.42
C ARG A 9 6.26 21.71 -1.34
N LEU A 10 6.89 20.79 -0.59
CA LEU A 10 6.24 20.15 0.56
C LEU A 10 5.94 21.16 1.67
N GLY A 11 6.87 22.07 1.95
CA GLY A 11 6.65 23.17 2.90
C GLY A 11 5.54 24.13 2.47
N ASP A 12 5.52 24.51 1.17
CA ASP A 12 4.45 25.33 0.60
C ASP A 12 3.08 24.64 0.72
N PHE A 13 3.05 23.33 0.44
CA PHE A 13 1.83 22.54 0.59
C PHE A 13 1.34 22.52 2.04
N GLU A 14 2.23 22.30 3.01
CA GLU A 14 1.90 22.31 4.44
C GLU A 14 1.36 23.68 4.89
N GLY A 15 1.97 24.77 4.41
CA GLY A 15 1.50 26.13 4.66
C GLY A 15 0.08 26.36 4.12
N ILE A 16 -0.18 25.97 2.87
CA ILE A 16 -1.52 26.10 2.26
C ILE A 16 -2.53 25.19 2.95
N HIS A 17 -2.11 23.99 3.37
CA HIS A 17 -2.99 23.10 4.13
C HIS A 17 -3.39 23.71 5.47
N SER A 18 -2.47 24.37 6.17
CA SER A 18 -2.77 25.07 7.42
C SER A 18 -3.79 26.20 7.18
N SER A 19 -3.60 27.02 6.14
CA SER A 19 -4.60 28.03 5.75
C SER A 19 -5.95 27.42 5.36
N PHE A 20 -5.94 26.24 4.74
CA PHE A 20 -7.16 25.51 4.42
C PHE A 20 -7.89 25.07 5.69
N GLU A 21 -7.18 24.55 6.70
CA GLU A 21 -7.78 24.16 7.97
C GLU A 21 -8.36 25.36 8.73
N ASP A 22 -7.64 26.48 8.74
CA ASP A 22 -8.12 27.74 9.33
C ASP A 22 -9.42 28.20 8.65
N ALA A 23 -9.46 28.22 7.31
CA ALA A 23 -10.66 28.55 6.55
C ALA A 23 -11.79 27.52 6.77
N PHE A 24 -11.46 26.23 6.95
CA PHE A 24 -12.45 25.17 7.16
C PHE A 24 -13.12 25.31 8.52
N SER A 25 -12.37 25.74 9.54
CA SER A 25 -12.91 25.95 10.90
C SER A 25 -14.06 26.98 10.93
N ARG A 26 -14.03 27.96 10.02
CA ARG A 26 -15.09 28.97 9.86
C ARG A 26 -16.43 28.38 9.39
N LEU A 27 -16.45 27.17 8.82
CA LEU A 27 -17.70 26.48 8.48
C LEU A 27 -18.55 26.12 9.71
N TYR A 28 -17.95 26.11 10.91
CA TYR A 28 -18.64 25.83 12.17
C TYR A 28 -19.15 27.11 12.87
N GLU A 29 -18.78 28.29 12.39
CA GLU A 29 -19.14 29.56 13.02
C GLU A 29 -20.54 30.00 12.58
N PRO A 30 -21.41 30.41 13.53
CA PRO A 30 -22.76 30.85 13.22
C PRO A 30 -22.75 32.34 12.87
N GLU A 31 -22.30 32.74 11.67
CA GLU A 31 -22.75 33.96 10.98
C GLU A 31 -22.17 34.12 9.56
N GLU A 32 -23.00 34.73 8.73
CA GLU A 32 -22.88 35.31 7.38
C GLU A 32 -21.53 35.18 6.65
N GLU A 33 -21.49 34.21 5.71
CA GLU A 33 -20.70 34.18 4.45
C GLU A 33 -20.30 32.75 4.05
N LEU A 34 -21.16 31.74 4.27
CA LEU A 34 -20.92 30.36 3.83
C LEU A 34 -20.44 30.28 2.36
N ALA A 35 -21.01 31.12 1.49
CA ALA A 35 -20.61 31.18 0.10
C ALA A 35 -19.17 31.68 -0.10
N GLU A 36 -18.69 32.63 0.71
CA GLU A 36 -17.33 33.14 0.62
C GLU A 36 -16.33 32.15 1.22
N VAL A 37 -16.66 31.56 2.37
CA VAL A 37 -15.85 30.51 2.99
C VAL A 37 -15.67 29.32 2.04
N VAL A 38 -16.74 28.86 1.40
CA VAL A 38 -16.65 27.75 0.43
C VAL A 38 -15.83 28.13 -0.80
N ARG A 39 -15.92 29.38 -1.30
CA ARG A 39 -15.08 29.86 -2.42
C ARG A 39 -13.60 29.93 -2.02
N GLU A 40 -13.31 30.40 -0.81
CA GLU A 40 -11.95 30.44 -0.26
C GLU A 40 -11.38 29.01 -0.16
N LEU A 41 -12.13 28.08 0.43
CA LEU A 41 -11.76 26.67 0.51
C LEU A 41 -11.52 26.04 -0.87
N HIS A 42 -12.38 26.34 -1.85
CA HIS A 42 -12.20 25.84 -3.22
C HIS A 42 -10.93 26.40 -3.88
N SER A 43 -10.61 27.68 -3.65
CA SER A 43 -9.38 28.31 -4.12
C SER A 43 -8.13 27.64 -3.52
N LEU A 44 -8.13 27.44 -2.19
CA LEU A 44 -7.04 26.76 -1.49
C LEU A 44 -6.90 25.31 -1.94
N SER A 45 -8.00 24.57 -2.05
CA SER A 45 -8.00 23.18 -2.54
C SER A 45 -7.49 23.06 -3.97
N SER A 46 -7.79 24.04 -4.84
CA SER A 46 -7.26 24.06 -6.21
C SER A 46 -5.73 24.24 -6.23
N LYS A 47 -5.19 25.13 -5.40
CA LYS A 47 -3.74 25.31 -5.25
C LYS A 47 -3.06 24.05 -4.68
N LYS A 48 -3.67 23.43 -3.68
CA LYS A 48 -3.17 22.16 -3.11
C LYS A 48 -3.17 21.05 -4.16
N LEU A 49 -4.24 20.91 -4.94
CA LEU A 49 -4.29 19.90 -6.00
C LEU A 49 -3.21 20.10 -7.07
N GLU A 50 -2.94 21.35 -7.45
CA GLU A 50 -1.87 21.68 -8.38
C GLU A 50 -0.49 21.30 -7.81
N LEU A 51 -0.20 21.65 -6.56
CA LEU A 51 1.04 21.26 -5.90
C LEU A 51 1.17 19.75 -5.74
N ALA A 52 0.11 19.06 -5.29
CA ALA A 52 0.10 17.61 -5.18
C ALA A 52 0.33 16.92 -6.54
N SER A 53 -0.22 17.47 -7.63
CA SER A 53 0.01 16.96 -8.98
C SER A 53 1.48 17.10 -9.40
N HIS A 54 2.12 18.22 -9.05
CA HIS A 54 3.55 18.41 -9.33
C HIS A 54 4.42 17.46 -8.51
N ILE A 55 4.18 17.39 -7.19
CA ILE A 55 4.88 16.47 -6.28
C ILE A 55 4.75 15.03 -6.77
N TYR A 56 3.54 14.60 -7.14
CA TYR A 56 3.31 13.26 -7.67
C TYR A 56 4.07 13.01 -8.98
N LYS A 57 4.06 13.96 -9.92
CA LYS A 57 4.80 13.83 -11.18
C LYS A 57 6.31 13.69 -10.93
N GLU A 58 6.87 14.48 -10.02
CA GLU A 58 8.30 14.42 -9.67
C GLU A 58 8.66 13.09 -8.98
N LEU A 59 7.84 12.64 -8.03
CA LEU A 59 8.08 11.41 -7.27
C LEU A 59 7.78 10.13 -8.06
N SER A 60 6.92 10.19 -9.08
CA SER A 60 6.65 9.06 -9.98
C SER A 60 7.89 8.58 -10.73
N ALA A 61 8.89 9.44 -10.92
CA ALA A 61 10.17 9.06 -11.52
C ALA A 61 11.05 8.21 -10.59
N ILE A 62 10.84 8.29 -9.27
CA ILE A 62 11.57 7.49 -8.27
C ILE A 62 10.87 6.13 -8.07
N GLY A 63 9.54 6.15 -8.05
CA GLY A 63 8.72 4.97 -7.81
C GLY A 63 8.70 4.50 -6.36
N GLY A 64 8.01 3.38 -6.11
CA GLY A 64 7.94 2.75 -4.80
C GLY A 64 7.12 3.56 -3.79
N ARG A 65 7.53 3.53 -2.51
CA ARG A 65 6.74 4.11 -1.41
C ARG A 65 6.50 5.63 -1.56
N VAL A 66 7.47 6.38 -2.06
CA VAL A 66 7.33 7.84 -2.23
C VAL A 66 6.31 8.19 -3.32
N GLU A 67 6.23 7.38 -4.39
CA GLU A 67 5.20 7.52 -5.41
C GLU A 67 3.82 7.18 -4.82
N GLU A 68 3.71 6.09 -4.06
CA GLU A 68 2.45 5.70 -3.41
C GLU A 68 1.92 6.80 -2.49
N LEU A 69 2.78 7.37 -1.64
CA LEU A 69 2.43 8.48 -0.74
C LEU A 69 1.99 9.73 -1.50
N ALA A 70 2.72 10.10 -2.56
CA ALA A 70 2.37 11.26 -3.38
C ALA A 70 1.06 11.06 -4.17
N LYS A 71 0.80 9.83 -4.61
CA LYS A 71 -0.46 9.43 -5.27
C LYS A 71 -1.63 9.50 -4.30
N GLU A 72 -1.46 9.06 -3.05
CA GLU A 72 -2.47 9.18 -2.01
C GLU A 72 -2.77 10.64 -1.69
N LEU A 73 -1.73 11.48 -1.55
CA LEU A 73 -1.87 12.93 -1.37
C LEU A 73 -2.70 13.55 -2.49
N TYR A 74 -2.32 13.30 -3.76
CA TYR A 74 -3.04 13.78 -4.94
C TYR A 74 -4.51 13.33 -4.98
N LYS A 75 -4.77 12.05 -4.67
CA LYS A 75 -6.12 11.50 -4.63
C LYS A 75 -6.98 12.17 -3.55
N ASN A 76 -6.43 12.41 -2.37
CA ASN A 76 -7.15 13.07 -1.28
C ASN A 76 -7.50 14.52 -1.64
N GLU A 77 -6.57 15.26 -2.26
CA GLU A 77 -6.84 16.63 -2.75
C GLU A 77 -7.92 16.65 -3.83
N HIS A 78 -7.89 15.70 -4.76
CA HIS A 78 -8.91 15.60 -5.80
C HIS A 78 -10.29 15.33 -5.19
N GLN A 79 -10.38 14.46 -4.19
CA GLN A 79 -11.65 14.18 -3.51
C GLN A 79 -12.16 15.39 -2.72
N MET A 80 -11.27 16.13 -2.05
CA MET A 80 -11.65 17.35 -1.34
C MET A 80 -12.19 18.41 -2.29
N LYS A 81 -11.48 18.66 -3.40
CA LYS A 81 -11.91 19.63 -4.43
C LYS A 81 -13.29 19.28 -4.98
N PHE A 82 -13.51 18.02 -5.34
CA PHE A 82 -14.80 17.57 -5.88
C PHE A 82 -15.96 17.79 -4.89
N ARG A 83 -15.73 17.56 -3.60
CA ARG A 83 -16.75 17.80 -2.56
C ARG A 83 -17.05 19.28 -2.39
N LEU A 84 -16.03 20.15 -2.49
CA LEU A 84 -16.22 21.59 -2.47
C LEU A 84 -16.98 22.08 -3.71
N GLU A 85 -16.69 21.54 -4.90
CA GLU A 85 -17.44 21.82 -6.13
C GLU A 85 -18.92 21.39 -6.00
N GLU A 86 -19.19 20.24 -5.38
CA GLU A 86 -20.56 19.79 -5.07
C GLU A 86 -21.29 20.81 -4.18
N VAL A 87 -20.66 21.27 -3.09
CA VAL A 87 -21.22 22.30 -2.21
C VAL A 87 -21.44 23.61 -2.98
N MET A 88 -20.46 24.06 -3.76
CA MET A 88 -20.57 25.28 -4.56
C MET A 88 -21.74 25.24 -5.54
N SER A 89 -21.98 24.09 -6.19
CA SER A 89 -23.07 23.92 -7.16
C SER A 89 -24.48 24.06 -6.55
N LEU A 90 -24.57 23.96 -5.22
CA LEU A 90 -25.80 24.06 -4.44
C LEU A 90 -25.96 25.42 -3.74
N LEU A 91 -24.92 26.27 -3.74
CA LEU A 91 -25.00 27.64 -3.23
C LEU A 91 -25.96 28.47 -4.09
N GLY A 92 -26.85 29.23 -3.44
CA GLY A 92 -27.81 30.11 -4.12
C GLY A 92 -29.12 29.42 -4.57
N ARG A 93 -29.32 28.15 -4.22
CA ARG A 93 -30.63 27.48 -4.41
C ARG A 93 -31.53 27.74 -3.19
N ASP A 94 -32.57 28.55 -3.39
CA ASP A 94 -33.49 28.95 -2.32
C ASP A 94 -34.73 28.06 -2.15
N ASP A 95 -34.90 27.06 -3.02
CA ASP A 95 -35.95 26.08 -2.91
C ASP A 95 -35.70 25.09 -1.76
N TYR A 96 -36.77 24.54 -1.19
CA TYR A 96 -36.69 23.60 -0.06
C TYR A 96 -35.78 22.40 -0.36
N GLU A 97 -35.83 21.88 -1.59
CA GLU A 97 -35.00 20.78 -2.04
C GLU A 97 -33.52 21.19 -2.17
N GLY A 98 -33.24 22.37 -2.72
CA GLY A 98 -31.90 22.97 -2.75
C GLY A 98 -31.27 23.11 -1.36
N ARG A 99 -32.04 23.62 -0.39
CA ARG A 99 -31.58 23.76 1.00
C ARG A 99 -31.30 22.42 1.67
N ALA A 100 -32.16 21.42 1.45
CA ALA A 100 -31.95 20.07 1.99
C ALA A 100 -30.69 19.40 1.39
N ARG A 101 -30.48 19.53 0.08
CA ARG A 101 -29.30 19.00 -0.61
C ARG A 101 -28.01 19.71 -0.17
N LEU A 102 -28.04 21.04 -0.01
CA LEU A 102 -26.90 21.81 0.48
C LEU A 102 -26.48 21.34 1.87
N LYS A 103 -27.44 21.19 2.79
CA LYS A 103 -27.18 20.66 4.14
C LYS A 103 -26.53 19.27 4.09
N ALA A 104 -27.08 18.36 3.28
CA ALA A 104 -26.52 17.01 3.11
C ALA A 104 -25.12 17.00 2.48
N ALA A 105 -24.81 17.95 1.59
CA ALA A 105 -23.46 18.12 1.03
C ALA A 105 -22.47 18.63 2.07
N LEU A 106 -22.86 19.62 2.88
CA LEU A 106 -22.05 20.13 4.00
C LEU A 106 -21.77 19.05 5.06
N ASP A 107 -22.78 18.28 5.44
CA ASP A 107 -22.61 17.17 6.40
C ASP A 107 -21.59 16.14 5.88
N ARG A 108 -21.66 15.80 4.58
CA ARG A 108 -20.69 14.89 3.94
C ARG A 108 -19.29 15.50 3.84
N LEU A 109 -19.18 16.80 3.58
CA LEU A 109 -17.90 17.52 3.55
C LEU A 109 -17.23 17.48 4.93
N VAL A 110 -17.98 17.80 5.99
CA VAL A 110 -17.50 17.75 7.38
C VAL A 110 -17.09 16.34 7.79
N GLN A 111 -17.89 15.32 7.45
CA GLN A 111 -17.53 13.93 7.74
C GLN A 111 -16.25 13.50 7.04
N PHE A 112 -16.06 13.91 5.78
CA PHE A 112 -14.85 13.62 5.02
C PHE A 112 -13.62 14.33 5.61
N HIS A 113 -13.76 15.61 5.97
CA HIS A 113 -12.70 16.44 6.55
C HIS A 113 -12.02 15.77 7.75
N ARG A 114 -12.78 15.14 8.64
CA ARG A 114 -12.27 14.44 9.84
C ARG A 114 -11.22 13.37 9.54
N LEU A 115 -11.33 12.68 8.41
CA LEU A 115 -10.37 11.66 7.99
C LEU A 115 -9.30 12.25 7.07
N TYR A 116 -9.68 13.27 6.31
CA TYR A 116 -8.83 13.94 5.34
C TYR A 116 -7.65 14.65 6.00
N ASP A 117 -7.85 15.48 7.02
CA ASP A 117 -6.75 16.22 7.67
C ASP A 117 -5.68 15.26 8.20
N TYR A 118 -6.10 14.20 8.89
CA TYR A 118 -5.18 13.15 9.35
C TYR A 118 -4.42 12.49 8.19
N ALA A 119 -5.11 12.14 7.11
CA ALA A 119 -4.50 11.49 5.95
C ALA A 119 -3.47 12.40 5.27
N ILE A 120 -3.77 13.69 5.11
CA ILE A 120 -2.87 14.67 4.51
C ILE A 120 -1.65 14.89 5.41
N ARG A 121 -1.83 15.16 6.71
CA ARG A 121 -0.71 15.36 7.64
C ARG A 121 0.21 14.15 7.73
N LYS A 122 -0.38 12.95 7.73
CA LYS A 122 0.39 11.70 7.72
C LYS A 122 1.20 11.58 6.42
N ALA A 123 0.57 11.79 5.26
CA ALA A 123 1.25 11.72 3.97
C ALA A 123 2.38 12.75 3.87
N LEU A 124 2.16 13.99 4.32
CA LEU A 124 3.19 15.04 4.35
C LEU A 124 4.34 14.68 5.28
N SER A 125 4.05 14.20 6.49
CA SER A 125 5.10 13.80 7.44
C SER A 125 5.96 12.65 6.89
N GLU A 126 5.33 11.64 6.29
CA GLU A 126 6.07 10.52 5.67
C GLU A 126 6.85 10.97 4.43
N LEU A 127 6.27 11.81 3.57
CA LEU A 127 6.97 12.37 2.40
C LEU A 127 8.16 13.24 2.81
N SER A 128 8.00 14.11 3.80
CA SER A 128 9.09 14.95 4.30
C SER A 128 10.22 14.11 4.88
N ALA A 129 9.91 13.06 5.65
CA ALA A 129 10.92 12.14 6.19
C ALA A 129 11.69 11.40 5.09
N GLU A 130 10.98 10.93 4.05
CA GLU A 130 11.61 10.28 2.90
C GLU A 130 12.47 11.29 2.09
N VAL A 131 12.00 12.51 1.86
CA VAL A 131 12.75 13.56 1.16
C VAL A 131 13.99 13.98 1.94
N GLU A 132 13.91 14.15 3.26
CA GLU A 132 15.08 14.42 4.11
C GLU A 132 16.09 13.27 4.06
N SER A 133 15.61 12.02 3.99
CA SER A 133 16.48 10.87 3.81
C SER A 133 17.23 10.91 2.47
N LEU A 134 16.62 11.47 1.41
CA LEU A 134 17.26 11.69 0.11
C LEU A 134 18.30 12.83 0.18
N THR A 135 18.07 13.90 0.94
CA THR A 135 19.04 14.99 1.13
C THR A 135 20.31 14.48 1.83
N ILE A 136 20.17 13.63 2.85
CA ILE A 136 21.30 13.05 3.60
C ILE A 136 22.21 12.17 2.71
N LEU A 137 21.67 11.57 1.64
CA LEU A 137 22.43 10.77 0.68
C LEU A 137 23.26 11.61 -0.29
N GLY A 138 22.86 12.86 -0.54
CA GLY A 138 23.56 13.79 -1.43
C GLY A 138 24.89 14.27 -0.86
N GLU A 139 25.02 14.32 0.48
CA GLU A 139 26.18 14.93 1.13
C GLU A 139 27.16 13.93 1.76
N ASN A 140 26.78 12.70 2.13
CA ASN A 140 27.75 11.70 2.62
C ASN A 140 27.26 10.25 2.49
N GLN A 141 28.03 9.43 1.77
CA GLN A 141 27.84 7.97 1.67
C GLN A 141 27.83 7.31 3.07
N LYS A 142 26.77 6.53 3.39
CA LYS A 142 26.89 5.17 4.03
C LYS A 142 25.60 4.48 4.48
N LYS A 143 24.40 5.06 4.41
CA LYS A 143 23.18 4.33 4.80
C LYS A 143 22.16 4.32 3.68
N VAL A 144 21.96 3.14 3.10
CA VAL A 144 20.94 2.87 2.08
C VAL A 144 19.55 3.09 2.70
N PRO A 145 18.63 3.80 2.02
CA PRO A 145 17.25 4.01 2.48
C PRO A 145 16.58 2.73 2.94
N VAL A 146 15.70 2.82 3.94
CA VAL A 146 14.94 1.67 4.44
C VAL A 146 14.07 1.08 3.33
N SER A 147 13.50 1.92 2.46
CA SER A 147 12.76 1.51 1.27
C SER A 147 13.62 0.71 0.28
N ILE A 148 14.84 1.16 -0.02
CA ILE A 148 15.79 0.42 -0.86
C ILE A 148 16.26 -0.86 -0.15
N LEU A 149 16.46 -0.85 1.17
CA LEU A 149 16.80 -2.06 1.94
C LEU A 149 15.66 -3.08 1.94
N GLU A 150 14.41 -2.64 2.02
CA GLU A 150 13.23 -3.49 1.91
C GLU A 150 13.08 -4.04 0.49
N GLU A 151 13.25 -3.22 -0.54
CA GLU A 151 13.26 -3.66 -1.93
C GLU A 151 14.42 -4.63 -2.23
N LEU A 152 15.61 -4.38 -1.67
CA LEU A 152 16.74 -5.32 -1.73
C LEU A 152 16.44 -6.63 -1.02
N ARG A 153 15.77 -6.59 0.14
CA ARG A 153 15.34 -7.81 0.86
C ARG A 153 14.30 -8.59 0.06
N LYS A 154 13.31 -7.91 -0.53
CA LYS A 154 12.31 -8.53 -1.43
C LYS A 154 13.00 -9.14 -2.65
N THR A 155 13.89 -8.40 -3.29
CA THR A 155 14.65 -8.88 -4.46
C THR A 155 15.48 -10.12 -4.12
N LYS A 156 16.14 -10.11 -2.95
CA LYS A 156 16.89 -11.28 -2.48
C LYS A 156 15.99 -12.48 -2.20
N ALA A 157 14.81 -12.27 -1.62
CA ALA A 157 13.82 -13.33 -1.40
C ALA A 157 13.28 -13.91 -2.72
N ILE A 158 13.00 -13.05 -3.71
CA ILE A 158 12.62 -13.47 -5.06
C ILE A 158 13.75 -14.30 -5.69
N GLY A 159 15.00 -13.85 -5.55
CA GLY A 159 16.17 -14.60 -6.03
C GLY A 159 16.26 -16.01 -5.44
N SER A 160 16.02 -16.17 -4.12
CA SER A 160 16.01 -17.49 -3.50
C SER A 160 14.83 -18.37 -3.93
N GLN A 161 13.65 -17.76 -4.13
CA GLN A 161 12.48 -18.47 -4.66
C GLN A 161 12.70 -18.93 -6.11
N LEU A 162 13.30 -18.11 -6.95
CA LEU A 162 13.64 -18.45 -8.34
C LEU A 162 14.64 -19.60 -8.41
N GLU A 163 15.68 -19.60 -7.58
CA GLU A 163 16.63 -20.70 -7.53
C GLU A 163 15.97 -22.01 -7.06
N THR A 164 15.03 -21.92 -6.10
CA THR A 164 14.23 -23.07 -5.66
C THR A 164 13.35 -23.60 -6.80
N LEU A 165 12.64 -22.72 -7.52
CA LEU A 165 11.84 -23.09 -8.67
C LEU A 165 12.67 -23.72 -9.79
N LYS A 166 13.86 -23.18 -10.08
CA LYS A 166 14.78 -23.74 -11.08
C LYS A 166 15.18 -25.17 -10.73
N ARG A 167 15.56 -25.44 -9.47
CA ARG A 167 15.89 -26.79 -8.99
C ARG A 167 14.69 -27.72 -9.05
N PHE A 168 13.52 -27.22 -8.65
CA PHE A 168 12.28 -27.98 -8.71
C PHE A 168 11.89 -28.36 -10.14
N LEU A 169 11.98 -27.42 -11.10
CA LEU A 169 11.74 -27.68 -12.52
C LEU A 169 12.70 -28.74 -13.08
N TYR A 170 13.97 -28.68 -12.68
CA TYR A 170 14.94 -29.71 -13.05
C TYR A 170 14.53 -31.08 -12.49
N ARG A 171 14.13 -31.17 -11.21
CA ARG A 171 13.64 -32.43 -10.62
C ARG A 171 12.36 -32.92 -11.30
N LEU A 172 11.42 -32.03 -11.63
CA LEU A 172 10.22 -32.37 -12.40
C LEU A 172 10.56 -32.99 -13.75
N TYR A 173 11.60 -32.50 -14.43
CA TYR A 173 12.00 -33.01 -15.74
C TYR A 173 12.80 -34.32 -15.66
N VAL A 174 13.78 -34.40 -14.76
CA VAL A 174 14.74 -35.52 -14.69
C VAL A 174 14.28 -36.63 -13.74
N HIS A 175 13.58 -36.28 -12.67
CA HIS A 175 13.18 -37.18 -11.57
C HIS A 175 11.68 -37.03 -11.24
N SER A 176 10.83 -37.03 -12.28
CA SER A 176 9.37 -36.83 -12.14
C SER A 176 8.72 -37.84 -11.18
N SER A 177 9.23 -39.07 -11.13
CA SER A 177 8.77 -40.11 -10.21
C SER A 177 9.00 -39.74 -8.74
N ASP A 178 10.07 -39.02 -8.41
CA ASP A 178 10.36 -38.55 -7.05
C ASP A 178 9.36 -37.49 -6.63
N VAL A 179 9.07 -36.55 -7.52
CA VAL A 179 8.07 -35.49 -7.27
C VAL A 179 6.70 -36.11 -7.03
N HIS A 180 6.30 -37.06 -7.86
CA HIS A 180 5.03 -37.78 -7.69
C HIS A 180 4.98 -38.55 -6.36
N ARG A 181 6.05 -39.27 -5.99
CA ARG A 181 6.12 -40.01 -4.72
C ARG A 181 6.03 -39.09 -3.51
N VAL A 182 6.66 -37.92 -3.55
CA VAL A 182 6.60 -36.93 -2.47
C VAL A 182 5.20 -36.35 -2.33
N GLU A 183 4.56 -35.95 -3.43
CA GLU A 183 3.18 -35.47 -3.41
C GLU A 183 2.22 -36.53 -2.88
N GLN A 184 2.36 -37.77 -3.37
CA GLN A 184 1.50 -38.88 -2.96
C GLN A 184 1.69 -39.23 -1.48
N ALA A 185 2.93 -39.25 -0.98
CA ALA A 185 3.22 -39.47 0.44
C ALA A 185 2.58 -38.38 1.33
N LEU A 186 2.58 -37.12 0.89
CA LEU A 186 1.89 -36.05 1.59
C LEU A 186 0.36 -36.28 1.62
N ARG A 187 -0.24 -36.66 0.49
CA ARG A 187 -1.67 -37.01 0.41
C ARG A 187 -2.04 -38.19 1.31
N GLU A 188 -1.18 -39.21 1.38
CA GLU A 188 -1.39 -40.36 2.25
C GLU A 188 -1.38 -40.00 3.73
N TRP A 189 -0.51 -39.06 4.15
CA TRP A 189 -0.53 -38.53 5.51
C TRP A 189 -1.82 -37.76 5.81
N HIS A 190 -2.31 -36.97 4.85
CA HIS A 190 -3.59 -36.29 4.99
C HIS A 190 -4.78 -37.26 5.04
N ALA A 191 -4.76 -38.32 4.24
CA ALA A 191 -5.76 -39.38 4.30
C ALA A 191 -5.77 -40.12 5.66
N LYS A 192 -4.65 -40.14 6.37
CA LYS A 192 -4.53 -40.64 7.77
C LYS A 192 -4.98 -39.63 8.83
N GLY A 193 -5.42 -38.44 8.43
CA GLY A 193 -5.97 -37.41 9.31
C GLY A 193 -4.98 -36.34 9.79
N LEU A 194 -3.72 -36.36 9.36
CA LEU A 194 -2.77 -35.30 9.70
C LEU A 194 -2.96 -34.11 8.76
N LEU A 195 -3.41 -32.96 9.26
CA LEU A 195 -3.67 -31.79 8.42
C LEU A 195 -2.39 -31.06 7.96
N TRP A 196 -1.36 -31.04 8.80
CA TRP A 196 -0.07 -30.40 8.54
C TRP A 196 1.04 -31.41 8.77
N VAL A 197 1.93 -31.59 7.79
CA VAL A 197 2.92 -32.66 7.80
C VAL A 197 4.32 -32.07 7.63
N GLU A 198 5.24 -32.44 8.51
CA GLU A 198 6.66 -32.06 8.42
C GLU A 198 7.36 -32.73 7.24
N ALA A 199 8.32 -32.04 6.62
CA ALA A 199 9.12 -32.59 5.51
C ALA A 199 9.75 -33.95 5.82
N ARG A 200 10.23 -34.16 7.05
CA ARG A 200 10.87 -35.42 7.49
C ARG A 200 9.92 -36.61 7.42
N ASN A 201 8.63 -36.40 7.70
CA ASN A 201 7.64 -37.46 7.65
C ASN A 201 7.28 -37.83 6.20
N VAL A 202 7.30 -36.84 5.31
CA VAL A 202 7.12 -37.05 3.86
C VAL A 202 8.34 -37.75 3.26
N GLU A 203 9.56 -37.36 3.66
CA GLU A 203 10.81 -38.00 3.22
C GLU A 203 10.84 -39.49 3.60
N LYS A 204 10.51 -39.81 4.86
CA LYS A 204 10.41 -41.21 5.32
C LYS A 204 9.37 -42.03 4.56
N ALA A 205 8.22 -41.44 4.25
CA ALA A 205 7.13 -42.14 3.57
C ALA A 205 7.38 -42.31 2.06
N SER A 206 7.93 -41.28 1.40
CA SER A 206 8.20 -41.30 -0.04
C SER A 206 9.48 -42.07 -0.41
N GLY A 207 10.42 -42.21 0.54
CA GLY A 207 11.75 -42.78 0.30
C GLY A 207 12.65 -41.86 -0.55
N VAL A 208 12.25 -40.61 -0.77
CA VAL A 208 12.99 -39.62 -1.55
C VAL A 208 13.77 -38.73 -0.60
N ARG A 209 15.10 -38.77 -0.72
CA ARG A 209 15.98 -37.87 0.04
C ARG A 209 15.76 -36.43 -0.39
N GLU A 210 15.81 -35.53 0.58
CA GLU A 210 15.59 -34.08 0.36
C GLU A 210 14.17 -33.78 -0.16
N ALA A 211 13.16 -34.53 0.30
CA ALA A 211 11.76 -34.27 -0.05
C ALA A 211 11.32 -32.83 0.29
N GLY A 212 11.99 -32.19 1.26
CA GLY A 212 11.82 -30.78 1.58
C GLY A 212 11.98 -29.86 0.37
N GLU A 213 13.00 -30.05 -0.48
CA GLU A 213 13.18 -29.21 -1.68
C GLU A 213 12.01 -29.34 -2.67
N ILE A 214 11.48 -30.56 -2.81
CA ILE A 214 10.33 -30.84 -3.67
C ILE A 214 9.07 -30.19 -3.09
N LEU A 215 8.87 -30.27 -1.77
CA LEU A 215 7.75 -29.65 -1.08
C LEU A 215 7.79 -28.12 -1.19
N GLU A 216 8.97 -27.49 -1.05
CA GLU A 216 9.13 -26.05 -1.30
C GLU A 216 8.74 -25.67 -2.74
N GLY A 217 9.19 -26.45 -3.72
CA GLY A 217 8.83 -26.25 -5.12
C GLY A 217 7.32 -26.36 -5.37
N LEU A 218 6.69 -27.43 -4.85
CA LEU A 218 5.24 -27.64 -4.89
C LEU A 218 4.46 -26.51 -4.21
N ALA A 219 5.01 -25.94 -3.13
CA ALA A 219 4.40 -24.81 -2.45
C ALA A 219 4.48 -23.53 -3.29
N LEU A 220 5.62 -23.27 -3.94
CA LEU A 220 5.81 -22.10 -4.80
C LEU A 220 4.90 -22.10 -6.03
N ILE A 221 4.63 -23.27 -6.63
CA ILE A 221 3.67 -23.40 -7.75
C ILE A 221 2.21 -23.53 -7.26
N GLY A 222 1.98 -23.48 -5.95
CA GLY A 222 0.64 -23.47 -5.37
C GLY A 222 -0.11 -24.81 -5.43
N VAL A 223 0.58 -25.95 -5.51
CA VAL A 223 -0.04 -27.29 -5.38
C VAL A 223 -0.31 -27.61 -3.92
N ILE A 224 0.61 -27.19 -3.05
CA ILE A 224 0.52 -27.37 -1.60
C ILE A 224 0.68 -26.02 -0.89
N GLU A 225 0.31 -25.98 0.39
CA GLU A 225 0.51 -24.86 1.28
C GLU A 225 1.65 -25.16 2.24
N LYS A 226 2.37 -24.11 2.65
CA LYS A 226 3.45 -24.16 3.62
C LYS A 226 3.13 -23.28 4.82
N LYS A 227 3.50 -23.73 6.01
CA LYS A 227 3.51 -22.93 7.24
C LYS A 227 4.73 -23.28 8.07
N ASP A 228 5.32 -22.30 8.73
CA ASP A 228 6.42 -22.56 9.68
C ASP A 228 5.86 -22.73 11.10
N ARG A 229 6.27 -23.80 11.78
CA ARG A 229 5.91 -24.12 13.17
C ARG A 229 7.14 -24.56 13.94
N GLY A 230 7.49 -23.83 15.01
CA GLY A 230 8.58 -24.23 15.91
C GLY A 230 9.96 -24.35 15.24
N GLY A 231 10.19 -23.62 14.13
CA GLY A 231 11.44 -23.70 13.36
C GLY A 231 11.47 -24.78 12.28
N GLU A 232 10.41 -25.58 12.14
CA GLU A 232 10.25 -26.54 11.05
C GLU A 232 9.10 -26.14 10.12
N SER A 233 9.29 -26.39 8.82
CA SER A 233 8.26 -26.15 7.81
C SER A 233 7.31 -27.36 7.73
N VAL A 234 6.02 -27.08 7.83
CA VAL A 234 4.93 -28.05 7.67
C VAL A 234 4.11 -27.74 6.43
N TYR A 235 3.63 -28.80 5.79
CA TYR A 235 2.99 -28.72 4.49
C TYR A 235 1.59 -29.32 4.52
N ARG A 236 0.71 -28.77 3.68
CA ARG A 236 -0.66 -29.24 3.48
C ARG A 236 -1.01 -29.27 2.01
N HIS A 237 -1.49 -30.40 1.51
CA HIS A 237 -1.97 -30.50 0.14
C HIS A 237 -3.30 -29.74 -0.02
N LYS A 238 -3.46 -28.92 -1.08
CA LYS A 238 -4.65 -28.08 -1.26
C LYS A 238 -5.97 -28.84 -1.33
N ALA A 239 -5.96 -30.06 -1.87
CA ALA A 239 -7.14 -30.94 -1.86
C ALA A 239 -7.70 -31.26 -0.45
N TYR A 240 -6.93 -31.00 0.61
CA TYR A 240 -7.31 -31.17 2.00
C TYR A 240 -7.37 -29.83 2.75
N SER A 241 -7.37 -28.71 2.02
CA SER A 241 -7.70 -27.41 2.59
C SER A 241 -9.21 -27.36 2.84
N GLN A 242 -9.61 -26.90 4.02
CA GLN A 242 -11.01 -26.57 4.27
C GLN A 242 -11.23 -25.17 3.70
N ASP A 243 -12.17 -25.03 2.77
CA ASP A 243 -12.68 -23.71 2.34
C ASP A 243 -13.25 -22.93 3.53
#